data_AF-A0A0P9N495-F1
#
_entry.id   AF-A0A0P9N495-F1
#
_cell.length_a   1.000
_cell.length_b   1.000
_cell.length_c   1.000
_cell.angle_alpha   90.00
_cell.angle_beta   90.00
_cell.angle_gamma   90.00
#
_symmetry.space_group_name_H-M   'P 1'
#
loop_
_entity.id
_entity.type
_entity.pdbx_description
1 polymer ?
#
loop_
_entity_poly.entity_id
_entity_poly.type
_entity_poly.pdbx_seq_one_letter_code
_entity_poly.pdbx_strand_id
1 'polypeptide(L)' 'MPYTLPALPYAYDALEPHIDAQTMEIHYTKHHQTYINNLNAAIEGTEFAGWSIEKLVASIKQLPENLRPAVIN' A
#
# COMPACT_ATOMS: atom_id res chain seq x y z
N MET A 1 -13.86 1.16 2.68
CA MET A 1 -13.23 0.22 3.62
C MET A 1 -11.73 0.49 3.57
N PRO A 2 -10.99 0.38 4.68
CA PRO A 2 -9.55 0.62 4.66
C PRO A 2 -8.87 -0.34 3.68
N TYR A 3 -7.78 0.11 3.06
CA TYR A 3 -6.93 -0.76 2.28
C TYR A 3 -6.34 -1.86 3.18
N THR A 4 -6.13 -3.05 2.61
CA THR A 4 -5.64 -4.21 3.34
C THR A 4 -4.44 -4.81 2.60
N LEU A 5 -3.53 -5.44 3.36
CA LEU A 5 -2.37 -6.09 2.78
C LEU A 5 -2.82 -7.36 2.03
N PRO A 6 -2.65 -7.42 0.70
CA PRO A 6 -3.14 -8.56 -0.08
C PRO A 6 -2.28 -9.79 0.21
N ALA A 7 -2.90 -10.93 0.48
CA ALA A 7 -2.17 -12.17 0.71
C ALA A 7 -1.26 -12.52 -0.48
N LEU A 8 -0.03 -12.93 -0.19
CA LEU A 8 0.84 -13.49 -1.22
C LEU A 8 0.22 -14.77 -1.78
N PRO A 9 0.25 -14.99 -3.11
CA PRO A 9 -0.29 -16.21 -3.72
C PRO A 9 0.67 -17.41 -3.59
N TYR A 10 1.75 -17.28 -2.83
CA TYR A 10 2.81 -18.27 -2.66
C TYR A 10 3.50 -18.09 -1.29
N ALA A 11 4.29 -19.09 -0.87
CA ALA A 11 5.11 -19.03 0.33
C ALA A 11 6.30 -18.07 0.18
N TYR A 12 6.87 -17.58 1.29
CA TYR A 12 7.97 -16.59 1.25
C TYR A 12 9.22 -17.08 0.52
N ASP A 13 9.50 -18.38 0.56
CA ASP A 13 10.64 -19.04 -0.08
C ASP A 13 10.39 -19.48 -1.53
N ALA A 14 9.18 -19.26 -2.06
CA ALA A 14 8.79 -19.74 -3.40
C ALA A 14 9.59 -19.11 -4.56
N LEU A 15 10.35 -18.04 -4.28
CA LEU A 15 11.16 -17.31 -5.27
C LEU A 15 12.66 -17.61 -5.16
N GLU A 16 13.08 -18.52 -4.28
CA GLU A 16 14.49 -18.91 -4.19
C GLU A 16 14.96 -19.69 -5.44
N PRO A 17 16.23 -19.55 -5.86
CA PRO A 17 17.30 -18.72 -5.26
C PRO A 17 17.34 -17.28 -5.81
N HIS A 18 16.28 -16.83 -6.50
CA HIS A 18 16.25 -15.53 -7.16
C HIS A 18 15.94 -14.38 -6.19
N ILE A 19 15.06 -14.63 -5.22
CA ILE A 19 14.76 -13.74 -4.10
C ILE A 19 14.68 -14.59 -2.84
N ASP A 20 15.43 -14.23 -1.80
CA ASP A 20 15.46 -14.98 -0.55
C ASP A 20 14.19 -14.77 0.29
N ALA A 21 13.86 -15.78 1.09
CA ALA A 21 12.65 -15.77 1.91
C ALA A 21 12.60 -14.59 2.91
N GLN A 22 13.74 -14.21 3.49
CA GLN A 22 13.82 -13.13 4.48
C GLN A 22 13.48 -11.78 3.85
N THR A 23 13.99 -11.51 2.65
CA THR A 23 13.62 -10.34 1.84
C THR A 23 12.12 -10.33 1.57
N MET A 24 11.54 -11.44 1.13
CA MET A 24 10.09 -11.51 0.86
C MET A 24 9.25 -11.26 2.10
N GLU A 25 9.61 -11.86 3.24
CA GLU A 25 8.91 -11.66 4.51
C GLU A 25 8.98 -10.21 4.98
N ILE A 26 10.17 -9.58 4.97
CA ILE A 26 10.34 -8.20 5.43
C ILE A 26 9.67 -7.21 4.45
N HIS A 27 9.85 -7.39 3.14
CA HIS A 27 9.25 -6.53 2.14
C HIS A 27 7.71 -6.56 2.22
N TYR A 28 7.13 -7.75 2.35
CA TYR A 28 5.68 -7.91 2.46
C TYR A 28 5.13 -7.43 3.82
N THR A 29 5.63 -7.98 4.93
CA THR A 29 5.02 -7.77 6.26
C THR A 29 5.39 -6.44 6.90
N LYS A 30 6.49 -5.80 6.48
CA LYS A 30 6.93 -4.51 7.02
C LYS A 30 6.72 -3.40 6.01
N HIS A 31 7.43 -3.42 4.89
CA HIS A 31 7.40 -2.28 3.96
C HIS A 31 6.01 -2.06 3.35
N HIS A 32 5.41 -3.08 2.74
CA HIS A 32 4.08 -2.95 2.15
C HIS A 32 3.00 -2.64 3.21
N GLN A 33 3.05 -3.30 4.37
CA GLN A 33 2.14 -3.00 5.47
C GLN A 33 2.26 -1.55 5.97
N THR A 34 3.48 -1.00 6.04
CA THR A 34 3.69 0.40 6.43
C THR A 34 3.07 1.38 5.42
N TYR A 35 3.20 1.14 4.12
CA TYR A 35 2.53 1.97 3.11
C TYR A 35 1.01 1.97 3.30
N ILE A 36 0.43 0.79 3.52
CA ILE A 36 -1.02 0.64 3.75
C ILE A 36 -1.46 1.40 5.01
N ASN A 37 -0.72 1.25 6.12
CA ASN A 37 -1.04 1.92 7.37
C ASN A 37 -1.01 3.44 7.22
N ASN A 38 0.05 3.97 6.61
CA ASN A 38 0.23 5.41 6.42
C ASN A 38 -0.82 5.99 5.48
N LEU A 39 -1.13 5.29 4.37
CA LEU A 39 -2.15 5.73 3.44
C LEU A 39 -3.53 5.75 4.09
N ASN A 40 -3.91 4.67 4.80
CA ASN A 40 -5.18 4.60 5.52
C ASN A 40 -5.31 5.74 6.54
N ALA A 41 -4.26 6.00 7.33
CA ALA A 41 -4.26 7.09 8.30
C ALA A 41 -4.41 8.47 7.63
N ALA A 42 -3.80 8.68 6.47
CA ALA A 42 -3.86 9.96 5.76
C ALA A 42 -5.26 10.27 5.19
N ILE A 43 -6.01 9.25 4.77
CA ILE A 43 -7.33 9.42 4.12
C ILE A 43 -8.51 9.08 5.03
N GLU A 44 -8.28 8.69 6.28
CA GLU A 44 -9.32 8.33 7.23
C GLU A 44 -10.34 9.48 7.40
N GLY A 45 -11.63 9.14 7.36
CA GLY A 45 -12.72 10.13 7.47
C GLY A 45 -12.91 11.03 6.24
N THR A 46 -12.11 10.88 5.18
CA THR A 46 -12.27 11.62 3.92
C THR A 46 -13.12 10.84 2.91
N GLU A 47 -13.65 11.52 1.89
CA GLU A 47 -14.34 10.85 0.79
C GLU A 47 -13.42 9.92 -0.05
N PHE A 48 -12.10 10.15 0.01
CA PHE A 48 -11.10 9.40 -0.75
C PHE A 48 -10.88 7.98 -0.19
N ALA A 49 -11.25 7.72 1.06
CA ALA A 49 -11.22 6.39 1.67
C ALA A 49 -12.17 5.37 1.00
N GLY A 50 -13.11 5.86 0.17
CA GLY A 50 -13.99 5.02 -0.63
C GLY A 50 -13.47 4.72 -2.04
N TRP A 51 -12.37 5.36 -2.46
CA TRP A 51 -11.82 5.16 -3.80
C TRP A 51 -10.99 3.89 -3.87
N SER A 52 -10.83 3.33 -5.08
CA SER A 52 -9.81 2.30 -5.30
C SER A 52 -8.43 2.93 -5.31
N ILE A 53 -7.40 2.12 -5.05
CA ILE A 53 -6.01 2.61 -5.04
C ILE A 53 -5.59 3.15 -6.42
N GLU A 54 -6.04 2.49 -7.50
CA GLU A 54 -5.77 2.91 -8.88
C GLU A 54 -6.38 4.27 -9.18
N LYS A 55 -7.63 4.49 -8.73
CA LYS A 55 -8.30 5.79 -8.90
C LYS A 55 -7.57 6.88 -8.12
N LEU A 56 -7.14 6.58 -6.90
CA LEU A 56 -6.41 7.51 -6.03
C LEU A 56 -5.11 7.99 -6.69
N VAL A 57 -4.30 7.05 -7.19
CA VAL A 57 -3.02 7.34 -7.87
C VAL A 57 -3.25 8.03 -9.22
N ALA A 58 -4.25 7.62 -10.01
CA ALA A 58 -4.56 8.25 -11.30
C ALA A 58 -5.07 9.70 -11.14
N SER A 59 -5.63 10.04 -9.98
CA SER A 59 -6.33 11.30 -9.73
C SER A 59 -5.61 12.20 -8.72
N ILE A 60 -4.30 12.01 -8.49
CA ILE A 60 -3.51 12.76 -7.49
C ILE A 60 -3.75 14.27 -7.53
N LYS A 61 -3.86 14.86 -8.74
CA LYS A 61 -4.08 16.31 -8.90
C LYS A 61 -5.45 16.78 -8.38
N GLN A 62 -6.43 15.89 -8.27
CA GLN A 62 -7.77 16.18 -7.75
C GLN A 62 -7.81 16.11 -6.22
N LEU A 63 -6.79 15.53 -5.58
CA LEU A 63 -6.70 15.45 -4.14
C LEU A 63 -6.32 16.82 -3.52
N PRO A 64 -6.78 17.10 -2.29
CA PRO A 64 -6.27 18.19 -1.47
C PRO A 64 -4.74 18.16 -1.39
N GLU A 65 -4.10 19.33 -1.43
CA GLU A 65 -2.64 19.43 -1.52
C GLU A 65 -1.93 18.74 -0.34
N ASN A 66 -2.53 18.77 0.85
CA ASN A 66 -2.00 18.12 2.05
C ASN A 66 -2.06 16.58 1.99
N LEU A 67 -2.89 15.98 1.14
CA LEU A 67 -3.01 14.53 1.00
C LEU A 67 -2.11 13.96 -0.12
N ARG A 68 -1.74 14.78 -1.11
CA ARG A 68 -0.95 14.32 -2.28
C ARG A 68 0.35 13.62 -1.88
N PRO A 69 1.17 14.13 -0.94
CA PRO A 69 2.41 13.45 -0.57
C PRO A 69 2.19 12.05 -0.01
N ALA A 70 1.13 11.84 0.79
CA ALA A 70 0.82 10.54 1.38
C ALA A 70 0.31 9.52 0.35
N VAL A 71 -0.25 9.98 -0.79
CA VAL A 71 -0.67 9.12 -1.91
C VAL A 71 0.47 8.83 -2.88
N ILE A 72 1.45 9.75 -2.99
CA ILE A 72 2.60 9.61 -3.89
C ILE A 72 3.67 8.66 -3.33
N ASN A 73 3.90 8.71 -2.02
CA ASN A 73 4.99 7.99 -1.33
C ASN A 73 4.60 6.58 -0.90
#